data_AF-A0A4W5QUC7-F1
#
_entry.id   AF-A0A4W5QUC7-F1
#
_cell.length_a   1.000
_cell.length_b   1.000
_cell.length_c   1.000
_cell.angle_alpha   90.00
_cell.angle_beta   90.00
_cell.angle_gamma   90.00
#
_symmetry.space_group_name_H-M   'P 1'
#
loop_
_entity.id
_entity.type
_entity.pdbx_description
1 polymer ?
#
loop_
_entity_poly.entity_id
_entity_poly.type
_entity_poly.pdbx_seq_one_letter_code
_entity_poly.pdbx_strand_id
1 'polypeptide(L)'
;IARQAWQMELSLLRSARLGLEVLERASRRSVDWSGANPYPSTTSKDDNAGSDEVQGDSAHTSLDDAFETIAEFMAQTTYQCKNFYMSETEPMENERTHVCRYHSQSHQRPGTSLQTRKHAQSSPEDFHIEVSPGTYKITAGTQDSQQQTRVVRINAGESMNLTFHL
;
A
#
# COMPACT_ATOMS: atom_id res chain seq x y z
N ILE A 1 -21.63 24.44 -34.84
CA ILE A 1 -21.95 25.09 -33.55
C ILE A 1 -23.14 24.41 -32.86
N ALA A 2 -24.34 24.34 -33.45
CA ALA A 2 -25.51 23.72 -32.80
C ALA A 2 -25.31 22.25 -32.35
N ARG A 3 -24.76 21.37 -33.19
CA ARG A 3 -24.57 19.94 -32.85
C ARG A 3 -23.65 19.68 -31.65
N GLN A 4 -22.65 20.53 -31.44
CA GLN A 4 -21.72 20.41 -30.30
C GLN A 4 -22.39 20.85 -28.99
N ALA A 5 -23.24 21.87 -29.03
CA ALA A 5 -24.02 22.30 -27.87
C ALA A 5 -25.00 21.21 -27.42
N TRP A 6 -25.69 20.57 -28.35
CA TRP A 6 -26.58 19.43 -28.06
C TRP A 6 -25.85 18.22 -27.46
N GLN A 7 -24.63 17.92 -27.91
CA GLN A 7 -23.82 16.83 -27.35
C GLN A 7 -23.36 17.14 -25.92
N MET A 8 -22.99 18.40 -25.64
CA MET A 8 -22.62 18.85 -24.30
C MET A 8 -23.80 18.75 -23.34
N GLU A 9 -25.00 19.17 -23.75
CA GLU A 9 -26.20 19.12 -22.92
C GLU A 9 -26.62 17.68 -22.58
N LEU A 10 -26.55 16.75 -23.55
CA LEU A 10 -26.79 15.32 -23.31
C LEU A 10 -25.74 14.70 -22.38
N SER A 11 -24.48 15.11 -22.51
CA SER A 11 -23.40 14.68 -21.59
C SER A 11 -23.65 15.16 -20.16
N LEU A 12 -24.06 16.42 -20.00
CA LEU A 12 -24.38 17.01 -18.70
C LEU A 12 -25.58 16.31 -18.03
N LEU A 13 -26.65 16.05 -18.79
CA LEU A 13 -27.81 15.31 -18.28
C LEU A 13 -27.45 13.89 -17.84
N ARG A 14 -26.61 13.20 -18.63
CA ARG A 14 -26.14 11.86 -18.28
C ARG A 14 -25.31 11.87 -17.00
N SER A 15 -24.38 12.82 -16.88
CA SER A 15 -23.54 12.97 -15.68
C SER A 15 -24.37 13.33 -14.44
N ALA A 16 -25.37 14.20 -14.58
CA ALA A 16 -26.30 14.54 -13.49
C ALA A 16 -27.08 13.31 -13.00
N ARG A 17 -27.59 12.49 -13.92
CA ARG A 17 -28.28 11.23 -13.58
C ARG A 17 -27.38 10.26 -12.83
N LEU A 18 -26.15 10.03 -13.32
CA LEU A 18 -25.18 9.17 -12.65
C LEU A 18 -24.80 9.71 -11.27
N GLY A 19 -24.68 11.04 -11.13
CA GLY A 19 -24.44 11.69 -9.83
C GLY A 19 -25.55 11.39 -8.81
N LEU A 20 -26.81 11.40 -9.22
CA LEU A 20 -27.94 11.03 -8.37
C LEU A 20 -27.90 9.56 -7.93
N GLU A 21 -27.60 8.64 -8.85
CA GLU A 21 -27.48 7.21 -8.55
C GLU A 21 -26.34 6.93 -7.54
N VAL A 22 -25.23 7.66 -7.66
CA VAL A 22 -24.12 7.60 -6.70
C VAL A 22 -24.53 8.16 -5.35
N LEU A 23 -25.21 9.31 -5.33
CA LEU A 23 -25.70 9.93 -4.09
C LEU A 23 -26.67 9.00 -3.34
N GLU A 24 -27.61 8.38 -4.05
CA GLU A 24 -28.55 7.42 -3.45
C GLU A 24 -27.80 6.21 -2.87
N ARG A 25 -26.84 5.67 -3.61
CA ARG A 25 -26.02 4.54 -3.14
C ARG A 25 -25.12 4.92 -1.96
N ALA A 26 -24.65 6.16 -1.89
CA ALA A 26 -23.88 6.67 -0.75
C ALA A 26 -24.79 6.86 0.47
N SER A 27 -25.97 7.43 0.29
CA SER A 27 -26.98 7.62 1.33
C SER A 27 -27.41 6.30 1.97
N ARG A 28 -27.64 5.25 1.17
CA ARG A 28 -27.94 3.89 1.70
C ARG A 28 -26.82 3.29 2.55
N ARG A 29 -25.59 3.79 2.40
CA ARG A 29 -24.40 3.35 3.15
C ARG A 29 -23.93 4.39 4.17
N SER A 30 -24.67 5.47 4.38
CA SER A 30 -24.27 6.49 5.35
C SER A 30 -24.35 5.88 6.75
N VAL A 31 -23.26 5.95 7.48
CA VAL A 31 -23.19 5.55 8.88
C VAL A 31 -23.33 6.80 9.73
N ASP A 32 -24.28 6.79 10.66
CA ASP A 32 -24.39 7.83 11.67
C ASP A 32 -23.38 7.53 12.80
N TRP A 33 -22.34 8.35 12.87
CA TRP A 33 -21.30 8.26 13.90
C TRP A 33 -21.73 8.90 15.23
N SER A 34 -22.91 9.51 15.30
CA SER A 34 -23.39 10.25 16.49
C SER A 34 -23.66 9.37 17.71
N GLY A 35 -23.72 8.04 17.53
CA GLY A 35 -23.82 7.06 18.63
C GLY A 35 -22.46 6.51 19.12
N ALA A 36 -21.37 6.81 18.43
CA ALA A 36 -20.03 6.36 18.81
C ALA A 36 -19.41 7.35 19.81
N ASN A 37 -20.05 7.51 20.97
CA ASN A 37 -19.44 8.21 22.10
C ASN A 37 -18.44 7.24 22.75
N PRO A 38 -17.11 7.46 22.68
CA PRO A 38 -16.12 6.54 23.24
C PRO A 38 -16.04 6.58 24.77
N TYR A 39 -16.83 7.44 25.42
CA TYR A 39 -16.78 7.66 26.85
C TYR A 39 -18.01 7.03 27.50
N PRO A 40 -17.87 5.93 28.26
CA PRO A 40 -18.88 5.57 29.24
C PRO A 40 -18.81 6.63 30.34
N SER A 41 -19.62 7.69 30.21
CA SER A 41 -19.88 8.60 31.32
C SER A 41 -20.66 7.80 32.36
N THR A 42 -19.95 7.20 33.31
CA THR A 42 -20.52 6.73 34.57
C THR A 42 -21.00 7.98 35.30
N THR A 43 -22.28 8.31 35.11
CA THR A 43 -22.94 9.29 35.96
C THR A 43 -23.01 8.67 37.35
N SER A 44 -22.13 9.10 38.26
CA SER A 44 -22.24 8.81 39.67
C SER A 44 -23.56 9.36 40.18
N LYS A 45 -24.55 8.49 40.34
CA LYS A 45 -25.65 8.72 41.28
C LYS A 45 -25.24 8.02 42.57
N ASP A 46 -24.73 8.83 43.49
CA ASP A 46 -24.70 8.51 44.91
C ASP A 46 -26.11 8.09 45.35
N ASP A 47 -26.22 6.94 46.01
CA ASP A 47 -27.00 6.76 47.24
C ASP A 47 -26.87 5.30 47.76
N ASN A 48 -26.07 5.17 48.83
CA ASN A 48 -26.34 4.40 50.05
C ASN A 48 -26.52 2.85 50.04
N ALA A 49 -25.61 2.23 50.81
CA ALA A 49 -25.74 1.02 51.64
C ALA A 49 -25.77 -0.37 50.99
N GLY A 50 -24.76 -1.18 51.36
CA GLY A 50 -24.86 -2.65 51.36
C GLY A 50 -23.70 -3.34 50.67
N SER A 51 -22.82 -3.91 51.49
CA SER A 51 -21.87 -4.98 51.16
C SER A 51 -22.35 -5.97 50.11
N ASP A 52 -21.58 -6.17 49.03
CA ASP A 52 -21.11 -7.50 48.64
C ASP A 52 -19.99 -7.38 47.59
N GLU A 53 -18.97 -8.22 47.73
CA GLU A 53 -17.86 -8.30 46.79
C GLU A 53 -18.35 -8.90 45.47
N VAL A 54 -18.58 -8.05 44.47
CA VAL A 54 -18.63 -8.48 43.08
C VAL A 54 -17.63 -7.64 42.32
N GLN A 55 -16.39 -8.11 42.36
CA GLN A 55 -15.32 -7.70 41.47
C GLN A 55 -15.77 -8.05 40.05
N GLY A 56 -16.41 -7.07 39.41
CA GLY A 56 -16.84 -7.17 38.03
C GLY A 56 -15.62 -7.44 37.15
N ASP A 57 -15.58 -8.68 36.66
CA ASP A 57 -14.77 -9.19 35.56
C ASP A 57 -15.10 -8.39 34.28
N SER A 58 -14.74 -7.11 34.24
CA SER A 58 -14.75 -6.35 33.00
C SER A 58 -13.48 -6.74 32.27
N ALA A 59 -13.59 -7.80 31.45
CA ALA A 59 -12.61 -8.25 30.48
C ALA A 59 -12.38 -7.18 29.38
N HIS A 60 -12.04 -5.96 29.79
CA HIS A 60 -11.37 -5.00 28.94
C HIS A 60 -9.92 -5.45 28.92
N THR A 61 -9.56 -6.17 27.85
CA THR A 61 -8.16 -6.35 27.42
C THR A 61 -7.45 -5.04 27.68
N SER A 62 -6.50 -5.06 28.61
CA SER A 62 -5.71 -3.87 28.89
C SER A 62 -5.07 -3.40 27.57
N LEU A 63 -4.76 -2.11 27.47
CA LEU A 63 -4.08 -1.59 26.29
C LEU A 63 -2.78 -2.35 26.00
N ASP A 64 -2.14 -2.88 27.05
CA ASP A 64 -1.00 -3.79 26.95
C ASP A 64 -1.39 -5.13 26.30
N ASP A 65 -2.49 -5.77 26.71
CA ASP A 65 -3.00 -7.01 26.07
C ASP A 65 -3.32 -6.81 24.58
N ALA A 66 -3.83 -5.62 24.20
CA ALA A 66 -4.09 -5.28 22.81
C ALA A 66 -2.79 -5.15 22.00
N PHE A 67 -1.77 -4.50 22.57
CA PHE A 67 -0.44 -4.42 21.93
C PHE A 67 0.25 -5.78 21.84
N GLU A 68 0.12 -6.62 22.87
CA GLU A 68 0.59 -8.01 22.88
C GLU A 68 -0.03 -8.79 21.72
N THR A 69 -1.36 -8.68 21.56
CA THR A 69 -2.11 -9.34 20.48
C THR A 69 -1.65 -8.87 19.08
N ILE A 70 -1.45 -7.57 18.89
CA ILE A 70 -0.97 -7.03 17.60
C ILE A 70 0.47 -7.49 17.34
N ALA A 71 1.33 -7.48 18.36
CA ALA A 71 2.72 -7.93 18.25
C ALA A 71 2.80 -9.42 17.87
N GLU A 72 1.96 -10.26 18.48
CA GLU A 72 1.83 -11.67 18.13
C GLU A 72 1.40 -11.84 16.67
N PHE A 73 0.37 -11.10 16.23
CA PHE A 73 -0.10 -11.17 14.84
C PHE A 73 0.97 -10.72 13.84
N MET A 74 1.72 -9.65 14.15
CA MET A 74 2.84 -9.19 13.32
C MET A 74 3.95 -10.25 13.24
N ALA A 75 4.30 -10.88 14.36
CA ALA A 75 5.30 -11.94 14.41
C ALA A 75 4.85 -13.16 13.61
N GLN A 76 3.61 -13.61 13.78
CA GLN A 76 3.02 -14.73 13.04
C GLN A 76 2.99 -14.44 11.54
N THR A 77 2.54 -13.25 11.14
CA THR A 77 2.49 -12.85 9.72
C THR A 77 3.89 -12.82 9.12
N THR A 78 4.87 -12.27 9.82
CA THR A 78 6.28 -12.24 9.37
C THR A 78 6.83 -13.65 9.18
N TYR A 79 6.54 -14.55 10.11
CA TYR A 79 6.94 -15.96 10.02
C TYR A 79 6.28 -16.65 8.81
N GLN A 80 4.99 -16.43 8.58
CA GLN A 80 4.28 -17.01 7.44
C GLN A 80 4.81 -16.46 6.10
N CYS A 81 5.08 -15.15 6.00
CA CYS A 81 5.71 -14.57 4.83
C CYS A 81 7.09 -15.18 4.58
N LYS A 82 7.92 -15.29 5.62
CA LYS A 82 9.24 -15.93 5.52
C LYS A 82 9.11 -17.37 5.02
N ASN A 83 8.20 -18.15 5.59
CA ASN A 83 7.96 -19.52 5.16
C ASN A 83 7.51 -19.60 3.71
N PHE A 84 6.58 -18.74 3.28
CA PHE A 84 6.12 -18.68 1.89
C PHE A 84 7.26 -18.37 0.91
N TYR A 85 8.19 -17.49 1.27
CA TYR A 85 9.36 -17.19 0.44
C TYR A 85 10.45 -18.25 0.49
N MET A 86 10.54 -19.03 1.57
CA MET A 86 11.54 -20.09 1.75
C MET A 86 11.04 -21.45 1.21
N SER A 87 9.73 -21.69 1.21
CA SER A 87 9.14 -22.78 0.44
C SER A 87 9.18 -22.36 -1.02
N GLU A 88 9.81 -23.16 -1.87
CA GLU A 88 9.68 -23.04 -3.33
C GLU A 88 8.25 -23.45 -3.75
N THR A 89 7.24 -22.73 -3.26
CA THR A 89 5.87 -22.83 -3.71
C THR A 89 5.78 -22.09 -5.02
N GLU A 90 5.94 -22.83 -6.10
CA GLU A 90 5.57 -22.37 -7.44
C GLU A 90 4.14 -21.79 -7.37
N PRO A 91 3.95 -20.52 -7.74
CA PRO A 91 2.66 -19.86 -7.57
C PRO A 91 1.59 -20.61 -8.36
N MET A 92 0.42 -20.80 -7.76
CA MET A 92 -0.67 -21.52 -8.41
C MET A 92 -1.11 -20.79 -9.69
N GLU A 93 -1.68 -21.51 -10.66
CA GLU A 93 -2.09 -20.96 -11.97
C GLU A 93 -2.97 -19.70 -11.86
N ASN A 94 -3.85 -19.67 -10.86
CA ASN A 94 -4.72 -18.53 -10.55
C ASN A 94 -3.94 -17.32 -10.00
N GLU A 95 -2.93 -17.54 -9.16
CA GLU A 95 -2.03 -16.51 -8.65
C GLU A 95 -1.17 -15.94 -9.78
N ARG A 96 -0.64 -16.82 -10.65
CA ARG A 96 0.07 -16.40 -11.86
C ARG A 96 -0.83 -15.52 -12.74
N THR A 97 -2.07 -15.93 -12.96
CA THR A 97 -3.04 -15.15 -13.75
C THR A 97 -3.36 -13.80 -13.09
N HIS A 98 -3.51 -13.76 -11.77
CA HIS A 98 -3.75 -12.53 -11.01
C HIS A 98 -2.56 -11.56 -11.11
N VAL A 99 -1.35 -12.04 -10.83
CA VAL A 99 -0.10 -11.26 -10.94
C VAL A 99 0.08 -10.79 -12.39
N CYS A 100 -0.13 -11.67 -13.37
CA CYS A 100 -0.06 -11.33 -14.79
C CYS A 100 -1.17 -10.39 -15.29
N ARG A 101 -2.24 -10.18 -14.53
CA ARG A 101 -3.35 -9.29 -14.94
C ARG A 101 -3.32 -7.95 -14.25
N TYR A 102 -2.88 -7.91 -12.99
CA TYR A 102 -2.96 -6.73 -12.14
C TYR A 102 -1.59 -6.15 -11.77
N HIS A 103 -0.52 -6.95 -11.88
CA HIS A 103 0.83 -6.56 -11.46
C HIS A 103 1.89 -6.65 -12.58
N SER A 104 1.58 -7.25 -13.74
CA SER A 104 2.46 -7.32 -14.91
C SER A 104 2.62 -6.00 -15.67
N GLN A 105 1.76 -5.02 -15.38
CA GLN A 105 1.77 -3.73 -16.07
C GLN A 105 2.79 -2.77 -15.44
N SER A 106 4.07 -3.17 -15.47
CA SER A 106 5.17 -2.19 -15.50
C SER A 106 5.64 -2.11 -16.95
N HIS A 107 5.08 -1.13 -17.68
CA HIS A 107 5.53 -0.59 -18.97
C HIS A 107 6.45 -1.48 -19.85
N GLN A 108 5.90 -2.54 -20.45
CA GLN A 108 6.53 -3.14 -21.63
C GLN A 108 6.00 -2.46 -22.90
N ARG A 109 6.80 -1.52 -23.40
CA ARG A 109 6.79 -1.04 -24.78
C ARG A 109 7.10 -2.25 -25.71
N PRO A 110 6.52 -2.36 -26.93
CA PRO A 110 6.61 -3.58 -27.72
C PRO A 110 8.03 -3.77 -28.26
N GLY A 111 8.71 -4.82 -27.79
CA GLY A 111 9.96 -5.29 -28.39
C GLY A 111 10.93 -5.84 -27.37
N THR A 112 10.66 -7.03 -26.81
CA THR A 112 11.58 -8.19 -26.77
C THR A 112 10.94 -9.32 -25.96
N SER A 113 11.05 -10.53 -26.49
CA SER A 113 10.48 -11.77 -25.99
C SER A 113 10.98 -12.12 -24.59
N LEU A 114 10.05 -12.47 -23.70
CA LEU A 114 10.29 -12.93 -22.33
C LEU A 114 11.15 -14.20 -22.33
N GLN A 115 12.35 -14.13 -21.75
CA GLN A 115 13.03 -15.30 -21.24
C GLN A 115 12.59 -15.55 -19.80
N THR A 116 12.14 -16.79 -19.60
CA THR A 116 11.85 -17.42 -18.33
C THR A 116 12.95 -17.15 -17.31
N ARG A 117 12.58 -16.60 -16.14
CA ARG A 117 13.48 -16.48 -14.98
C ARG A 117 13.81 -17.88 -14.47
N LYS A 118 14.82 -18.50 -15.05
CA LYS A 118 15.60 -19.54 -14.39
C LYS A 118 16.59 -18.84 -13.47
N HIS A 119 16.66 -19.34 -12.24
CA HIS A 119 17.71 -19.00 -11.29
C HIS A 119 19.10 -19.14 -11.93
N ALA A 120 20.04 -18.28 -11.54
CA ALA A 120 21.45 -18.23 -11.96
C ALA A 120 21.73 -17.48 -13.28
N GLN A 121 22.04 -16.20 -13.14
CA GLN A 121 23.41 -15.65 -13.20
C GLN A 121 23.27 -14.14 -13.00
N SER A 122 24.05 -13.56 -12.09
CA SER A 122 24.16 -12.11 -11.96
C SER A 122 24.78 -11.56 -13.24
N SER A 123 23.96 -11.30 -14.25
CA SER A 123 24.34 -10.38 -15.31
C SER A 123 24.38 -8.98 -14.70
N PRO A 124 25.36 -8.14 -15.05
CA PRO A 124 25.35 -6.74 -14.64
C PRO A 124 24.11 -6.07 -15.26
N GLU A 125 23.11 -5.81 -14.43
CA GLU A 125 21.90 -5.09 -14.81
C GLU A 125 22.13 -3.60 -14.56
N ASP A 126 21.96 -2.77 -15.59
CA ASP A 126 22.06 -1.33 -15.48
C ASP A 126 20.79 -0.75 -14.82
N PHE A 127 20.97 0.23 -13.93
CA PHE A 127 19.88 0.93 -13.27
C PHE A 127 19.64 2.31 -13.91
N HIS A 128 18.38 2.61 -14.23
CA HIS A 128 17.95 3.93 -14.69
C HIS A 128 17.15 4.64 -13.61
N ILE A 129 17.53 5.87 -13.28
CA ILE A 129 16.87 6.69 -12.26
C ILE A 129 16.56 8.06 -12.87
N GLU A 130 15.28 8.43 -12.88
CA GLU A 130 14.83 9.77 -13.30
C GLU A 130 14.75 10.70 -12.09
N VAL A 131 15.33 11.89 -12.23
CA VAL A 131 15.37 12.89 -11.17
C VAL A 131 15.10 14.28 -11.73
N SER A 132 14.67 15.21 -10.87
CA SER A 132 14.58 16.61 -11.23
C SER A 132 15.97 17.22 -11.50
N PRO A 133 16.08 18.36 -12.20
CA PRO A 133 17.36 19.03 -12.37
C PRO A 133 17.94 19.44 -11.01
N GLY A 134 19.21 19.14 -10.76
CA GLY A 134 19.81 19.35 -9.45
C GLY A 134 21.22 18.77 -9.30
N THR A 135 21.78 18.90 -8.10
CA THR A 135 23.06 18.28 -7.71
C THR A 135 22.78 17.12 -6.77
N TYR A 136 23.28 15.94 -7.11
CA TYR A 136 23.00 14.68 -6.44
C TYR A 136 24.30 14.02 -5.97
N LYS A 137 24.23 13.35 -4.81
CA LYS A 137 25.29 12.50 -4.29
C LYS A 137 24.83 11.04 -4.43
N ILE A 138 25.50 10.30 -5.29
CA ILE A 138 25.16 8.91 -5.64
C ILE A 138 26.18 7.99 -4.98
N THR A 139 25.70 7.08 -4.15
CA THR A 139 26.53 6.10 -3.43
C THR A 139 26.13 4.69 -3.85
N ALA A 140 27.11 3.88 -4.24
CA ALA A 140 26.91 2.48 -4.62
C ALA A 140 27.85 1.59 -3.79
N GLY A 141 27.38 0.42 -3.35
CA GLY A 141 28.14 -0.51 -2.53
C GLY A 141 27.46 -1.87 -2.41
N THR A 142 28.24 -2.92 -2.22
CA THR A 142 27.77 -4.27 -1.89
C THR A 142 28.21 -4.64 -0.47
N GLN A 143 27.70 -5.76 0.07
CA GLN A 143 28.00 -6.17 1.45
C GLN A 143 29.51 -6.43 1.68
N ASP A 144 30.23 -6.82 0.63
CA ASP A 144 31.61 -7.29 0.72
C ASP A 144 32.63 -6.27 0.17
N SER A 145 32.19 -5.11 -0.34
CA SER A 145 33.07 -4.12 -0.95
C SER A 145 32.91 -2.70 -0.43
N GLN A 146 33.94 -1.88 -0.68
CA GLN A 146 33.97 -0.49 -0.25
C GLN A 146 32.99 0.36 -1.07
N GLN A 147 32.15 1.12 -0.37
CA GLN A 147 31.19 2.03 -1.02
C GLN A 147 31.90 3.10 -1.85
N GLN A 148 31.42 3.30 -3.08
CA GLN A 148 31.85 4.38 -3.97
C GLN A 148 30.80 5.48 -3.98
N THR A 149 31.23 6.74 -3.79
CA THR A 149 30.34 7.90 -3.80
C THR A 149 30.79 8.91 -4.86
N ARG A 150 29.85 9.42 -5.66
CA ARG A 150 30.09 10.49 -6.65
C ARG A 150 29.06 11.59 -6.52
N VAL A 151 29.51 12.84 -6.65
CA VAL A 151 28.62 14.01 -6.71
C VAL A 151 28.51 14.44 -8.16
N VAL A 152 27.28 14.61 -8.62
CA VAL A 152 26.98 14.89 -10.02
C VAL A 152 25.91 15.97 -10.13
N ARG A 153 25.98 16.77 -11.20
CA ARG A 153 24.97 17.79 -11.50
C ARG A 153 24.25 17.37 -12.78
N ILE A 154 22.91 17.36 -12.73
CA ILE A 154 22.03 16.95 -13.83
C ILE A 154 21.19 18.16 -14.23
N ASN A 155 21.29 18.59 -15.48
CA ASN A 155 20.46 19.66 -16.04
C ASN A 155 19.15 19.10 -16.65
N ALA A 156 18.19 19.95 -16.98
CA ALA A 156 16.91 19.52 -17.54
C ALA A 156 17.07 18.84 -18.91
N GLY A 157 16.52 17.63 -19.06
CA GLY A 157 16.62 16.82 -20.28
C GLY A 157 17.99 16.14 -20.50
N GLU A 158 18.89 16.23 -19.52
CA GLU A 158 20.20 15.59 -19.55
C GLU A 158 20.14 14.19 -18.93
N SER A 159 20.83 13.24 -19.56
CA SER A 159 21.02 11.88 -19.04
C SER A 159 22.50 11.57 -18.94
N MET A 160 22.90 10.85 -17.89
CA MET A 160 24.30 10.52 -17.65
C MET A 160 24.45 9.08 -17.16
N ASN A 161 25.42 8.37 -17.74
CA ASN A 161 25.74 7.00 -17.36
C ASN A 161 26.87 7.00 -16.32
N LEU A 162 26.66 6.28 -15.21
CA LEU A 162 27.63 6.15 -14.13
C LEU A 162 27.98 4.69 -13.92
N THR A 163 29.27 4.38 -14.03
CA THR A 163 29.81 3.05 -13.74
C THR A 163 30.52 3.05 -12.38
N PHE A 164 30.09 2.14 -11.51
CA PHE A 164 30.70 1.87 -10.21
C PHE A 164 31.34 0.49 -10.24
N HIS A 165 32.60 0.39 -9.82
CA HIS A 165 33.31 -0.88 -9.71
C HIS A 165 33.21 -1.37 -8.28
N LEU A 166 32.17 -2.15 -8.01
CA LEU A 166 31.85 -2.67 -6.68
C LEU A 166 32.39 -4.08 -6.50
#